data_AF-A0A9E3CU87-F1
#
_entry.id   AF-A0A9E3CU87-F1
#
_cell.length_a   1.000
_cell.length_b   1.000
_cell.length_c   1.000
_cell.angle_alpha   90.00
_cell.angle_beta   90.00
_cell.angle_gamma   90.00
#
_symmetry.space_group_name_H-M   'P 1'
#
loop_
_entity.id
_entity.type
_entity.pdbx_description
1 polymer ?
#
loop_
_entity_poly.entity_id
_entity_poly.type
_entity_poly.pdbx_seq_one_letter_code
_entity_poly.pdbx_strand_id
1 'polypeptide(L)'
;MRAYEELLYDVAAGVLTITLNRPDALNALTPTMCVELVDALGRAGEDDDVRVVLVTGAGRAFCAGADLSSGGGTFDYAKRGQVEEAGRDGGGLISLAVYECPKPVIAVINGPAVGVGITMTLPMDLRIAADTAKFGFVFTRRGIVPEAASSWFLPRVVGISQAAEWFYSGRVFRADEALAGGLVRSVHPSEDLMGAAMAVAREIADNTSAISVALARQMMWRGLTYPTPYQSHIVDSRAIWLTGKTPDAIEGVTSFLDKRPPAFTGKVSSDLPAAFDPPFPSWAAGLPHGEPWSSASPGVDPAGDDKGVLRFTIDVDGERFAAYQYAPGGWNYEWLTGPNPGYGFGWSGPPAQNEDDHRETLRSFLRGIDPRTGYLADDDAAS
;
A
#
# COMPACT_ATOMS: atom_id res chain seq x y z
N MET A 1 7.97 28.29 7.61
CA MET A 1 8.06 26.86 7.92
C MET A 1 8.45 26.72 9.38
N ARG A 2 7.79 25.86 10.16
CA ARG A 2 8.28 25.47 11.48
C ARG A 2 9.48 24.54 11.27
N ALA A 3 10.59 24.83 11.95
CA ALA A 3 11.69 23.88 12.04
C ALA A 3 11.26 22.69 12.90
N TYR A 4 11.72 21.49 12.55
CA TYR A 4 11.57 20.31 13.40
C TYR A 4 12.46 20.43 14.64
N GLU A 5 11.99 19.90 15.75
CA GLU A 5 12.70 19.86 17.03
C GLU A 5 13.65 18.66 17.11
N GLU A 6 13.19 17.48 16.69
CA GLU A 6 13.93 16.23 16.85
C GLU A 6 14.39 15.61 15.53
N LEU A 7 14.17 16.31 14.41
CA LEU A 7 14.65 15.95 13.07
C LEU A 7 15.46 17.08 12.41
N LEU A 8 16.36 16.70 11.51
CA LEU A 8 16.87 17.60 10.46
C LEU A 8 16.23 17.23 9.12
N TYR A 9 15.92 18.22 8.31
CA TYR A 9 15.29 18.08 7.00
C TYR A 9 16.09 18.92 6.00
N ASP A 10 16.84 18.26 5.11
CA ASP A 10 17.71 18.91 4.14
C ASP A 10 17.44 18.40 2.72
N VAL A 11 17.09 19.31 1.81
CA VAL A 11 16.84 18.98 0.39
C VAL A 11 17.99 19.51 -0.44
N ALA A 12 18.69 18.61 -1.10
CA ALA A 12 19.78 18.96 -1.99
C ALA A 12 19.72 18.13 -3.27
N ALA A 13 19.63 18.83 -4.40
CA ALA A 13 19.76 18.26 -5.74
C ALA A 13 18.92 16.99 -5.97
N GLY A 14 17.62 17.08 -5.65
CA GLY A 14 16.66 16.00 -5.83
C GLY A 14 16.56 15.02 -4.66
N VAL A 15 17.42 15.13 -3.64
CA VAL A 15 17.47 14.18 -2.53
C VAL A 15 17.12 14.90 -1.23
N LEU A 16 16.07 14.43 -0.56
CA LEU A 16 15.77 14.81 0.82
C LEU A 16 16.54 13.90 1.77
N THR A 17 17.28 14.46 2.71
CA THR A 17 17.84 13.72 3.85
C THR A 17 17.10 14.09 5.13
N ILE A 18 16.37 13.13 5.69
CA ILE A 18 15.77 13.19 7.03
C ILE A 18 16.76 12.58 8.01
N THR A 19 17.23 13.37 8.98
CA THR A 19 18.14 12.89 10.04
C THR A 19 17.43 12.86 11.38
N LEU A 20 17.32 11.70 12.02
CA LEU A 20 16.86 11.57 13.40
C LEU A 20 17.87 12.26 14.31
N ASN A 21 17.47 13.28 15.07
CA ASN A 21 18.40 14.22 15.69
C ASN A 21 18.26 14.32 17.21
N ARG A 22 18.37 13.17 17.88
CA ARG A 22 18.55 13.08 19.35
C ARG A 22 19.78 12.24 19.68
N PRO A 23 20.99 12.63 19.22
CA PRO A 23 22.17 11.77 19.28
C PRO A 23 22.56 11.37 20.71
N ASP A 24 22.33 12.25 21.69
CA ASP A 24 22.59 11.98 23.11
C ASP A 24 21.70 10.86 23.67
N ALA A 25 20.49 10.70 23.13
CA ALA A 25 19.55 9.64 23.46
C ALA A 25 19.58 8.48 22.44
N LEU A 26 20.64 8.38 21.62
CA LEU A 26 20.74 7.40 20.53
C LEU A 26 19.55 7.40 19.57
N ASN A 27 18.98 8.59 19.35
CA ASN A 27 17.81 8.81 18.50
C ASN A 27 16.61 7.94 18.93
N ALA A 28 16.44 7.70 20.22
CA ALA A 28 15.27 7.00 20.73
C ALA A 28 13.99 7.75 20.33
N LEU A 29 13.00 7.01 19.83
CA LEU A 29 11.76 7.56 19.26
C LEU A 29 10.85 8.10 20.37
N THR A 30 10.47 9.37 20.26
CA THR A 30 9.48 10.02 21.11
C THR A 30 8.16 10.23 20.35
N PRO A 31 7.05 10.59 21.02
CA PRO A 31 5.85 11.05 20.33
C PRO A 31 6.08 12.27 19.42
N THR A 32 6.96 13.20 19.80
CA THR A 32 7.32 14.37 18.99
C THR A 32 7.97 13.93 17.69
N MET A 33 9.06 13.17 17.76
CA MET A 33 9.74 12.64 16.56
C MET A 33 8.80 11.80 15.69
N CYS A 34 7.85 11.06 16.28
CA CYS A 34 6.84 10.32 15.51
C CYS A 34 5.97 11.26 14.67
N VAL A 35 5.41 12.31 15.26
CA VAL A 35 4.59 13.31 14.54
C VAL A 35 5.43 14.01 13.47
N GLU A 36 6.66 14.39 13.80
CA GLU A 36 7.55 15.07 12.86
C GLU A 36 7.96 14.17 11.68
N LEU A 37 8.17 12.86 11.90
CA LEU A 37 8.49 11.91 10.82
C LEU A 37 7.31 11.74 9.87
N VAL A 38 6.09 11.61 10.40
CA VAL A 38 4.88 11.51 9.58
C VAL A 38 4.68 12.78 8.76
N ASP A 39 4.82 13.96 9.37
CA ASP A 39 4.74 15.25 8.66
C ASP A 39 5.83 15.39 7.59
N ALA A 40 7.09 15.04 7.92
CA ALA A 40 8.21 15.12 6.99
C ALA A 40 8.02 14.21 5.75
N LEU A 41 7.52 12.99 5.96
CA LEU A 41 7.23 12.04 4.87
C LEU A 41 6.05 12.51 4.00
N GLY A 42 5.01 13.08 4.60
CA GLY A 42 3.89 13.68 3.88
C GLY A 42 4.36 14.85 3.00
N ARG A 43 5.12 15.79 3.59
CA ARG A 43 5.70 16.93 2.87
C ARG A 43 6.62 16.50 1.74
N ALA A 44 7.46 15.49 1.95
CA ALA A 44 8.30 14.92 0.90
C ALA A 44 7.50 14.34 -0.27
N GLY A 45 6.31 13.79 0.01
CA GLY A 45 5.39 13.28 -1.00
C GLY A 45 4.87 14.37 -1.94
N GLU A 46 4.58 15.55 -1.40
CA GLU A 46 4.02 16.71 -2.13
C GLU A 46 5.09 17.59 -2.81
N ASP A 47 6.34 17.53 -2.36
CA ASP A 47 7.44 18.36 -2.86
C ASP A 47 8.06 17.80 -4.14
N ASP A 48 7.82 18.43 -5.30
CA ASP A 48 8.37 17.97 -6.59
C ASP A 48 9.90 18.13 -6.71
N ASP A 49 10.53 18.96 -5.87
CA ASP A 49 11.99 19.07 -5.79
C ASP A 49 12.61 17.85 -5.12
N VAL A 50 11.80 17.03 -4.42
CA VAL A 50 12.23 15.76 -3.81
C VAL A 50 11.94 14.59 -4.75
N ARG A 51 13.01 13.90 -5.15
CA ARG A 51 13.00 12.70 -6.01
C ARG A 51 13.12 11.42 -5.20
N VAL A 52 13.97 11.45 -4.16
CA VAL A 52 14.28 10.32 -3.26
C VAL A 52 14.44 10.85 -1.84
N VAL A 53 14.01 10.07 -0.86
CA VAL A 53 14.17 10.35 0.57
C VAL A 53 15.23 9.40 1.15
N LEU A 54 16.23 9.95 1.82
CA LEU A 54 17.16 9.23 2.69
C LEU A 54 16.73 9.45 4.14
N VAL A 55 16.71 8.39 4.94
CA VAL A 55 16.50 8.46 6.39
C VAL A 55 17.73 7.94 7.10
N THR A 56 18.35 8.72 7.99
CA THR A 56 19.55 8.35 8.76
C THR A 56 19.45 8.85 10.21
N GLY A 57 20.34 8.41 11.10
CA GLY A 57 20.46 8.96 12.46
C GLY A 57 21.66 9.89 12.62
N ALA A 58 21.52 10.92 13.44
CA ALA A 58 22.63 11.76 13.90
C ALA A 58 23.53 10.98 14.87
N GLY A 59 24.84 11.22 14.79
CA GLY A 59 25.81 10.63 15.70
C GLY A 59 25.99 9.12 15.49
N ARG A 60 26.02 8.37 16.60
CA ARG A 60 26.51 6.97 16.64
C ARG A 60 25.45 5.90 16.44
N ALA A 61 24.18 6.26 16.30
CA ALA A 61 23.08 5.31 16.14
C ALA A 61 22.12 5.76 15.06
N PHE A 62 21.43 4.79 14.47
CA PHE A 62 20.25 5.08 13.67
C PHE A 62 19.10 5.44 14.61
N CYS A 63 18.60 4.47 15.37
CA CYS A 63 17.58 4.64 16.41
C CYS A 63 17.62 3.45 17.40
N ALA A 64 17.77 3.73 18.70
CA ALA A 64 17.88 2.70 19.74
C ALA A 64 16.54 2.08 20.18
N GLY A 65 15.41 2.50 19.60
CA GLY A 65 14.06 2.04 19.94
C GLY A 65 13.20 3.15 20.51
N ALA A 66 12.09 2.78 21.16
CA ALA A 66 11.22 3.76 21.82
C ALA A 66 11.94 4.43 23.00
N ASP A 67 11.67 5.70 23.25
CA ASP A 67 12.15 6.39 24.44
C ASP A 67 11.49 5.78 25.69
N LEU A 68 12.30 5.09 26.51
CA LEU A 68 11.85 4.37 27.72
C LEU A 68 11.96 5.21 28.99
N SER A 69 12.18 6.53 28.89
CA SER A 69 12.34 7.43 30.06
C SER A 69 11.17 7.39 31.04
N SER A 70 9.96 7.01 30.59
CA SER A 70 8.78 6.78 31.43
C SER A 70 8.78 5.43 32.19
N GLY A 71 9.83 4.62 32.09
CA GLY A 71 9.98 3.37 32.82
C GLY A 71 8.89 2.34 32.50
N GLY A 72 8.36 1.67 33.54
CA GLY A 72 7.36 0.60 33.39
C GLY A 72 6.01 1.05 32.79
N GLY A 73 5.74 2.36 32.70
CA GLY A 73 4.54 2.90 32.06
C GLY A 73 4.70 3.23 30.58
N THR A 74 5.87 2.95 29.98
CA THR A 74 6.18 3.39 28.60
C THR A 74 5.19 2.86 27.57
N PHE A 75 4.70 1.63 27.76
CA PHE A 75 3.74 0.98 26.87
C PHE A 75 2.31 0.94 27.43
N ASP A 76 2.04 1.69 28.52
CA ASP A 76 0.70 1.85 29.07
C ASP A 76 -0.01 3.02 28.38
N TYR A 77 -0.47 2.78 27.15
CA TYR A 77 -1.11 3.80 26.30
C TYR A 77 -2.38 4.38 26.93
N ALA A 78 -3.11 3.60 27.74
CA ALA A 78 -4.30 4.05 28.45
C ALA A 78 -3.99 5.16 29.48
N LYS A 79 -2.82 5.10 30.14
CA LYS A 79 -2.39 6.12 31.10
C LYS A 79 -1.74 7.34 30.48
N ARG A 80 -1.34 7.29 29.20
CA ARG A 80 -0.70 8.43 28.51
C ARG A 80 -1.68 9.52 28.06
N GLY A 81 -3.00 9.35 28.26
CA GLY A 81 -4.01 10.39 28.03
C GLY A 81 -4.25 10.76 26.56
N GLN A 82 -3.61 10.06 25.61
CA GLN A 82 -3.80 10.25 24.17
C GLN A 82 -4.90 9.31 23.67
N VAL A 83 -6.16 9.68 23.95
CA VAL A 83 -7.36 8.94 23.51
C VAL A 83 -8.10 9.69 22.39
N GLU A 84 -7.39 10.39 21.51
CA GLU A 84 -8.05 11.08 20.38
C GLU A 84 -8.00 10.28 19.06
N GLU A 85 -7.12 9.29 18.90
CA GLU A 85 -7.20 8.29 17.82
C GLU A 85 -6.90 6.87 18.33
N ALA A 86 -7.91 6.19 18.88
CA ALA A 86 -8.04 4.72 18.97
C ALA A 86 -6.77 3.86 19.26
N GLY A 87 -5.83 4.30 20.11
CA GLY A 87 -4.70 3.47 20.54
C GLY A 87 -3.77 2.99 19.42
N ARG A 88 -3.64 3.75 18.32
CA ARG A 88 -2.73 3.40 17.21
C ARG A 88 -1.27 3.48 17.67
N ASP A 89 -0.47 2.47 17.31
CA ASP A 89 0.96 2.45 17.58
C ASP A 89 1.70 3.50 16.72
N GLY A 90 2.58 4.29 17.35
CA GLY A 90 3.34 5.35 16.67
C GLY A 90 4.33 4.82 15.62
N GLY A 91 4.96 3.68 15.87
CA GLY A 91 5.78 3.01 14.84
C GLY A 91 4.95 2.62 13.61
N GLY A 92 3.69 2.25 13.82
CA GLY A 92 2.71 1.95 12.78
C GLY A 92 2.33 3.16 11.95
N LEU A 93 2.14 4.33 12.59
CA LEU A 93 1.86 5.58 11.89
C LEU A 93 3.01 5.97 10.96
N ILE A 94 4.26 5.88 11.43
CA ILE A 94 5.45 6.13 10.61
C ILE A 94 5.50 5.13 9.45
N SER A 95 5.25 3.85 9.73
CA SER A 95 5.33 2.81 8.71
C SER A 95 4.30 2.97 7.60
N LEU A 96 3.08 3.40 7.96
CA LEU A 96 2.03 3.72 7.00
C LEU A 96 2.35 4.99 6.21
N ALA A 97 2.91 6.02 6.85
CA ALA A 97 3.37 7.22 6.13
C ALA A 97 4.47 6.90 5.10
N VAL A 98 5.41 6.00 5.42
CA VAL A 98 6.40 5.51 4.46
C VAL A 98 5.73 4.72 3.33
N TYR A 99 4.78 3.84 3.65
CA TYR A 99 4.03 3.07 2.65
C TYR A 99 3.27 3.98 1.67
N GLU A 100 2.64 5.05 2.17
CA GLU A 100 1.85 6.01 1.39
C GLU A 100 2.71 7.00 0.58
N CYS A 101 3.93 7.30 1.03
CA CYS A 101 4.82 8.24 0.34
C CYS A 101 5.03 7.83 -1.14
N PRO A 102 4.78 8.70 -2.13
CA PRO A 102 4.99 8.35 -3.53
C PRO A 102 6.47 8.34 -3.94
N LYS A 103 7.38 8.81 -3.07
CA LYS A 103 8.82 8.89 -3.36
C LYS A 103 9.55 7.65 -2.83
N PRO A 104 10.61 7.17 -3.50
CA PRO A 104 11.48 6.14 -2.94
C PRO A 104 12.08 6.59 -1.61
N VAL A 105 12.07 5.72 -0.61
CA VAL A 105 12.60 5.95 0.73
C VAL A 105 13.71 4.95 1.01
N ILE A 106 14.90 5.42 1.37
CA ILE A 106 16.09 4.60 1.62
C ILE A 106 16.52 4.80 3.08
N ALA A 107 16.57 3.71 3.84
CA ALA A 107 17.16 3.70 5.18
C ALA A 107 18.69 3.65 5.06
N VAL A 108 19.37 4.64 5.61
CA VAL A 108 20.83 4.75 5.72
C VAL A 108 21.20 4.49 7.19
N ILE A 109 21.46 3.23 7.52
CA ILE A 109 21.56 2.75 8.90
C ILE A 109 23.00 2.88 9.39
N ASN A 110 23.32 4.04 9.96
CA ASN A 110 24.66 4.44 10.42
C ASN A 110 25.11 3.82 11.75
N GLY A 111 24.29 3.03 12.42
CA GLY A 111 24.62 2.44 13.71
C GLY A 111 23.50 1.55 14.26
N PRO A 112 23.37 1.39 15.60
CA PRO A 112 22.30 0.59 16.18
C PRO A 112 20.90 0.99 15.71
N ALA A 113 20.11 0.00 15.29
CA ALA A 113 18.70 0.06 14.92
C ALA A 113 17.94 -1.05 15.67
N VAL A 114 17.21 -0.68 16.73
CA VAL A 114 16.63 -1.64 17.69
C VAL A 114 15.16 -1.33 17.95
N GLY A 115 14.32 -2.35 18.09
CA GLY A 115 12.88 -2.18 18.32
C GLY A 115 12.24 -1.38 17.18
N VAL A 116 11.50 -0.31 17.53
CA VAL A 116 10.93 0.61 16.53
C VAL A 116 11.98 1.18 15.57
N GLY A 117 13.23 1.32 16.03
CA GLY A 117 14.34 1.81 15.22
C GLY A 117 14.70 0.93 14.03
N ILE A 118 14.42 -0.38 14.07
CA ILE A 118 14.57 -1.24 12.89
C ILE A 118 13.22 -1.48 12.18
N THR A 119 12.12 -1.61 12.92
CA THR A 119 10.82 -1.90 12.31
C THR A 119 10.27 -0.75 11.47
N MET A 120 10.55 0.52 11.83
CA MET A 120 10.19 1.69 11.02
C MET A 120 10.86 1.69 9.63
N THR A 121 11.96 0.95 9.46
CA THR A 121 12.71 0.88 8.18
C THR A 121 12.17 -0.18 7.23
N LEU A 122 11.33 -1.10 7.70
CA LEU A 122 10.83 -2.21 6.90
C LEU A 122 9.95 -1.80 5.71
N PRO A 123 9.08 -0.77 5.80
CA PRO A 123 8.37 -0.23 4.63
C PRO A 123 9.25 0.67 3.74
N MET A 124 10.49 0.99 4.14
CA MET A 124 11.40 1.72 3.27
C MET A 124 11.86 0.80 2.13
N ASP A 125 12.12 1.36 0.96
CA ASP A 125 12.34 0.60 -0.27
C ASP A 125 13.71 -0.09 -0.26
N LEU A 126 14.74 0.59 0.25
CA LEU A 126 16.09 0.04 0.39
C LEU A 126 16.63 0.29 1.80
N ARG A 127 17.46 -0.64 2.29
CA ARG A 127 18.21 -0.52 3.54
C ARG A 127 19.70 -0.71 3.27
N ILE A 128 20.50 0.30 3.57
CA ILE A 128 21.96 0.30 3.41
C ILE A 128 22.55 0.53 4.79
N ALA A 129 23.53 -0.27 5.21
CA ALA A 129 24.02 -0.26 6.59
C ALA A 129 25.51 -0.03 6.70
N ALA A 130 25.93 0.63 7.78
CA ALA A 130 27.32 0.60 8.22
C ALA A 130 27.72 -0.81 8.65
N ASP A 131 28.98 -1.18 8.43
CA ASP A 131 29.62 -2.41 8.93
C ASP A 131 29.62 -2.53 10.47
N THR A 132 29.52 -1.40 11.16
CA THR A 132 29.38 -1.29 12.61
C THR A 132 27.93 -1.37 13.10
N ALA A 133 26.94 -1.38 12.21
CA ALA A 133 25.53 -1.39 12.57
C ALA A 133 25.14 -2.67 13.34
N LYS A 134 24.15 -2.51 14.23
CA LYS A 134 23.58 -3.58 15.03
C LYS A 134 22.07 -3.52 14.93
N PHE A 135 21.45 -4.68 14.83
CA PHE A 135 20.03 -4.83 14.59
C PHE A 135 19.40 -5.64 15.70
N GLY A 136 18.16 -5.32 16.08
CA GLY A 136 17.49 -6.13 17.10
C GLY A 136 15.97 -5.94 17.12
N PHE A 137 15.25 -7.01 16.79
CA PHE A 137 13.80 -7.11 16.96
C PHE A 137 13.46 -7.57 18.38
N VAL A 138 13.77 -6.73 19.36
CA VAL A 138 13.93 -7.11 20.77
C VAL A 138 12.65 -7.33 21.58
N PHE A 139 11.48 -7.25 20.95
CA PHE A 139 10.16 -7.16 21.57
C PHE A 139 9.87 -8.29 22.58
N THR A 140 10.07 -9.53 22.16
CA THR A 140 9.79 -10.74 22.96
C THR A 140 10.64 -10.81 24.23
N ARG A 141 11.87 -10.30 24.20
CA ARG A 141 12.74 -10.16 25.39
C ARG A 141 12.28 -9.07 26.36
N ARG A 142 11.34 -8.20 25.96
CA ARG A 142 10.76 -7.13 26.79
C ARG A 142 9.30 -7.42 27.15
N GLY A 143 8.79 -8.61 26.83
CA GLY A 143 7.41 -9.00 27.10
C GLY A 143 6.38 -8.21 26.29
N ILE A 144 6.78 -7.64 25.16
CA ILE A 144 5.91 -6.93 24.21
C ILE A 144 5.91 -7.61 22.84
N VAL A 145 4.98 -7.23 21.98
CA VAL A 145 4.81 -7.81 20.64
C VAL A 145 5.52 -6.97 19.57
N PRO A 146 5.82 -7.54 18.38
CA PRO A 146 6.20 -6.75 17.22
C PRO A 146 5.16 -5.68 16.89
N GLU A 147 5.61 -4.46 16.65
CA GLU A 147 4.79 -3.28 16.35
C GLU A 147 5.13 -2.72 14.95
N ALA A 148 4.75 -1.48 14.62
CA ALA A 148 5.09 -0.85 13.34
C ALA A 148 4.67 -1.65 12.09
N ALA A 149 3.56 -2.40 12.20
CA ALA A 149 3.13 -3.37 11.17
C ALA A 149 4.23 -4.36 10.73
N SER A 150 5.24 -4.57 11.57
CA SER A 150 6.43 -5.38 11.24
C SER A 150 6.12 -6.86 11.05
N SER A 151 5.01 -7.35 11.61
CA SER A 151 4.49 -8.70 11.33
C SER A 151 4.03 -8.86 9.88
N TRP A 152 3.68 -7.77 9.18
CA TRP A 152 3.37 -7.77 7.76
C TRP A 152 4.61 -7.55 6.89
N PHE A 153 5.44 -6.56 7.27
CA PHE A 153 6.61 -6.16 6.47
C PHE A 153 7.80 -7.11 6.58
N LEU A 154 8.25 -7.47 7.79
CA LEU A 154 9.48 -8.27 7.95
C LEU A 154 9.45 -9.60 7.17
N PRO A 155 8.41 -10.44 7.25
CA PRO A 155 8.40 -11.70 6.49
C PRO A 155 8.39 -11.50 4.97
N ARG A 156 7.97 -10.33 4.46
CA ARG A 156 8.06 -9.99 3.03
C ARG A 156 9.45 -9.50 2.64
N VAL A 157 10.23 -8.98 3.58
CA VAL A 157 11.62 -8.55 3.37
C VAL A 157 12.59 -9.74 3.45
N VAL A 158 12.46 -10.60 4.46
CA VAL A 158 13.47 -11.63 4.76
C VAL A 158 12.95 -13.08 4.71
N GLY A 159 11.68 -13.27 4.35
CA GLY A 159 11.02 -14.56 4.43
C GLY A 159 10.58 -14.92 5.85
N ILE A 160 9.57 -15.79 5.95
CA ILE A 160 8.92 -16.09 7.23
C ILE A 160 9.86 -16.77 8.25
N SER A 161 10.78 -17.62 7.79
CA SER A 161 11.69 -18.35 8.69
C SER A 161 12.71 -17.41 9.35
N GLN A 162 13.31 -16.50 8.59
CA GLN A 162 14.28 -15.54 9.13
C GLN A 162 13.58 -14.54 10.06
N ALA A 163 12.39 -14.07 9.67
CA ALA A 163 11.57 -13.20 10.49
C ALA A 163 11.22 -13.85 11.84
N ALA A 164 10.82 -15.12 11.84
CA ALA A 164 10.51 -15.88 13.04
C ALA A 164 11.74 -16.02 13.96
N GLU A 165 12.91 -16.37 13.43
CA GLU A 165 14.12 -16.50 14.24
C GLU A 165 14.47 -15.20 14.96
N TRP A 166 14.45 -14.07 14.24
CA TRP A 166 14.78 -12.78 14.81
C TRP A 166 13.73 -12.27 15.80
N PHE A 167 12.44 -12.43 15.51
CA PHE A 167 11.38 -12.03 16.45
C PHE A 167 11.35 -12.91 17.71
N TYR A 168 11.43 -14.22 17.57
CA TYR A 168 11.29 -15.14 18.71
C TYR A 168 12.49 -15.07 19.64
N SER A 169 13.70 -15.01 19.09
CA SER A 169 14.90 -14.91 19.91
C SER A 169 15.09 -13.52 20.52
N GLY A 170 14.56 -12.48 19.86
CA GLY A 170 14.77 -11.07 20.20
C GLY A 170 16.25 -10.68 20.31
N ARG A 171 17.15 -11.43 19.66
CA ARG A 171 18.60 -11.24 19.78
C ARG A 171 19.06 -10.02 18.98
N VAL A 172 20.17 -9.45 19.42
CA VAL A 172 20.89 -8.43 18.66
C VAL A 172 21.87 -9.12 17.73
N PHE A 173 21.93 -8.69 16.48
CA PHE A 173 22.81 -9.22 15.44
C PHE A 173 23.52 -8.10 14.68
N ARG A 174 24.50 -8.47 13.85
CA ARG A 174 25.42 -7.56 13.16
C ARG A 174 25.07 -7.42 11.67
N ALA A 175 25.73 -6.46 11.01
CA ALA A 175 25.46 -6.11 9.61
C ALA A 175 25.71 -7.24 8.60
N ASP A 176 26.70 -8.11 8.85
CA ASP A 176 26.99 -9.30 8.04
C ASP A 176 25.81 -10.28 8.04
N GLU A 177 25.24 -10.54 9.21
CA GLU A 177 24.04 -11.36 9.34
C GLU A 177 22.81 -10.67 8.74
N ALA A 178 22.66 -9.36 8.93
CA ALA A 178 21.57 -8.59 8.31
C ALA A 178 21.62 -8.68 6.78
N LEU A 179 22.81 -8.68 6.19
CA LEU A 179 23.02 -8.85 4.75
C LEU A 179 22.68 -10.28 4.32
N ALA A 180 23.22 -11.28 5.02
CA ALA A 180 22.97 -12.70 4.72
C ALA A 180 21.48 -13.07 4.84
N GLY A 181 20.77 -12.47 5.80
CA GLY A 181 19.34 -12.65 5.99
C GLY A 181 18.45 -11.81 5.08
N GLY A 182 19.02 -10.99 4.17
CA GLY A 182 18.26 -10.16 3.22
C GLY A 182 17.60 -8.91 3.82
N LEU A 183 17.92 -8.54 5.07
CA LEU A 183 17.37 -7.34 5.71
C LEU A 183 17.93 -6.06 5.07
N VAL A 184 19.23 -6.06 4.77
CA VAL A 184 19.92 -4.92 4.14
C VAL A 184 20.41 -5.31 2.75
N ARG A 185 20.34 -4.38 1.81
CA ARG A 185 20.83 -4.53 0.43
C ARG A 185 22.35 -4.67 0.40
N SER A 186 23.04 -3.85 1.18
CA SER A 186 24.49 -3.73 1.16
C SER A 186 25.03 -3.15 2.45
N VAL A 187 26.27 -3.53 2.78
CA VAL A 187 27.01 -3.07 3.95
C VAL A 187 28.25 -2.32 3.49
N HIS A 188 28.55 -1.19 4.12
CA HIS A 188 29.68 -0.31 3.76
C HIS A 188 30.45 0.11 5.02
N PRO A 189 31.74 0.47 4.89
CA PRO A 189 32.43 1.24 5.93
C PRO A 189 31.61 2.46 6.34
N SER A 190 31.68 2.81 7.63
CA SER A 190 30.82 3.87 8.21
C SER A 190 31.06 5.23 7.54
N GLU A 191 32.30 5.51 7.12
CA GLU A 191 32.72 6.70 6.39
C GLU A 191 32.19 6.77 4.95
N ASP A 192 31.95 5.63 4.31
CA ASP A 192 31.52 5.54 2.91
C ASP A 192 29.99 5.42 2.80
N LEU A 193 29.30 5.12 3.90
CA LEU A 193 27.88 4.81 3.96
C LEU A 193 27.00 5.87 3.26
N MET A 194 27.17 7.14 3.63
CA MET A 194 26.35 8.22 3.06
C MET A 194 26.66 8.43 1.57
N GLY A 195 27.93 8.30 1.17
CA GLY A 195 28.33 8.37 -0.24
C GLY A 195 27.68 7.26 -1.07
N ALA A 196 27.67 6.02 -0.56
CA ALA A 196 27.02 4.89 -1.20
C ALA A 196 25.49 5.07 -1.32
N ALA A 197 24.84 5.58 -0.26
CA ALA A 197 23.40 5.87 -0.30
C ALA A 197 23.06 7.00 -1.27
N MET A 198 23.86 8.08 -1.28
CA MET A 198 23.70 9.19 -2.20
C MET A 198 23.87 8.75 -3.67
N ALA A 199 24.82 7.86 -3.96
CA ALA A 199 24.99 7.33 -5.31
C ALA A 199 23.71 6.62 -5.82
N VAL A 200 23.09 5.78 -4.99
CA VAL A 200 21.81 5.11 -5.34
C VAL A 200 20.68 6.13 -5.49
N ALA A 201 20.59 7.11 -4.59
CA ALA A 201 19.56 8.13 -4.66
C ALA A 201 19.69 8.99 -5.93
N ARG A 202 20.92 9.36 -6.30
CA ARG A 202 21.23 10.13 -7.51
C ARG A 202 20.98 9.34 -8.79
N GLU A 203 21.26 8.04 -8.78
CA GLU A 203 20.92 7.16 -9.92
C GLU A 203 19.42 7.24 -10.23
N ILE A 204 18.57 7.21 -9.21
CA ILE A 204 17.12 7.35 -9.38
C ILE A 204 16.77 8.80 -9.76
N ALA A 205 17.24 9.78 -8.98
CA ALA A 205 16.85 11.18 -9.11
C ALA A 205 17.20 11.78 -10.48
N ASP A 206 18.36 11.42 -11.03
CA ASP A 206 18.90 12.03 -12.25
C ASP A 206 18.44 11.33 -13.53
N ASN A 207 18.04 10.05 -13.47
CA ASN A 207 17.85 9.23 -14.67
C ASN A 207 16.40 8.75 -14.90
N THR A 208 15.45 9.09 -14.01
CA THR A 208 14.10 8.49 -14.06
C THR A 208 12.96 9.51 -13.98
N SER A 209 11.83 9.17 -14.60
CA SER A 209 10.58 9.93 -14.49
C SER A 209 10.00 9.81 -13.08
N ALA A 210 9.54 10.95 -12.53
CA ALA A 210 8.95 11.02 -11.19
C ALA A 210 7.71 10.15 -11.08
N ILE A 211 6.87 10.30 -12.10
CA ILE A 211 5.56 9.69 -12.19
C ILE A 211 5.75 8.19 -12.33
N SER A 212 6.66 7.74 -13.21
CA SER A 212 6.94 6.32 -13.40
C SER A 212 7.46 5.66 -12.13
N VAL A 213 8.39 6.31 -11.41
CA VAL A 213 8.91 5.79 -10.13
C VAL A 213 7.82 5.73 -9.06
N ALA A 214 7.01 6.78 -8.92
CA ALA A 214 5.92 6.81 -7.94
C ALA A 214 4.88 5.71 -8.19
N LEU A 215 4.48 5.53 -9.46
CA LEU A 215 3.56 4.47 -9.85
C LEU A 215 4.19 3.09 -9.63
N ALA A 216 5.44 2.87 -10.05
CA ALA A 216 6.13 1.60 -9.86
C ALA A 216 6.21 1.21 -8.38
N ARG A 217 6.58 2.17 -7.53
CA ARG A 217 6.61 2.00 -6.07
C ARG A 217 5.25 1.58 -5.53
N GLN A 218 4.20 2.33 -5.84
CA GLN A 218 2.85 2.05 -5.33
C GLN A 218 2.26 0.74 -5.88
N MET A 219 2.55 0.39 -7.15
CA MET A 219 2.13 -0.89 -7.74
C MET A 219 2.80 -2.07 -7.03
N MET A 220 4.10 -2.00 -6.74
CA MET A 220 4.80 -3.06 -6.00
C MET A 220 4.26 -3.21 -4.57
N TRP A 221 4.16 -2.10 -3.81
CA TRP A 221 3.73 -2.14 -2.42
C TRP A 221 2.27 -2.59 -2.26
N ARG A 222 1.35 -2.03 -3.05
CA ARG A 222 -0.07 -2.41 -3.02
C ARG A 222 -0.27 -3.83 -3.57
N GLY A 223 0.48 -4.20 -4.60
CA GLY A 223 0.45 -5.52 -5.23
C GLY A 223 0.73 -6.68 -4.28
N LEU A 224 1.53 -6.46 -3.24
CA LEU A 224 1.80 -7.47 -2.18
C LEU A 224 0.57 -7.86 -1.34
N THR A 225 -0.53 -7.12 -1.46
CA THR A 225 -1.80 -7.39 -0.78
C THR A 225 -2.88 -7.96 -1.70
N TYR A 226 -2.64 -7.97 -3.01
CA TYR A 226 -3.64 -8.44 -3.96
C TYR A 226 -3.79 -9.97 -3.88
N PRO A 227 -5.03 -10.47 -3.87
CA PRO A 227 -5.28 -11.91 -3.74
C PRO A 227 -4.90 -12.68 -5.00
N THR A 228 -4.89 -12.00 -6.17
CA THR A 228 -4.56 -12.60 -7.47
C THR A 228 -3.77 -11.60 -8.32
N PRO A 229 -3.10 -12.03 -9.39
CA PRO A 229 -2.43 -11.12 -10.32
C PRO A 229 -3.39 -10.25 -11.14
N TYR A 230 -4.69 -10.57 -11.20
CA TYR A 230 -5.66 -9.80 -11.99
C TYR A 230 -5.79 -8.35 -11.50
N GLN A 231 -5.74 -8.12 -10.19
CA GLN A 231 -5.76 -6.77 -9.63
C GLN A 231 -4.51 -5.98 -10.06
N SER A 232 -3.33 -6.60 -10.05
CA SER A 232 -2.10 -5.96 -10.55
C SER A 232 -2.26 -5.60 -12.03
N HIS A 233 -2.80 -6.52 -12.83
CA HIS A 233 -2.98 -6.30 -14.26
C HIS A 233 -3.97 -5.16 -14.59
N ILE A 234 -5.04 -5.03 -13.82
CA ILE A 234 -5.99 -3.90 -13.97
C ILE A 234 -5.27 -2.56 -13.75
N VAL A 235 -4.46 -2.49 -12.70
CA VAL A 235 -3.71 -1.28 -12.34
C VAL A 235 -2.60 -0.99 -13.35
N ASP A 236 -1.78 -1.97 -13.71
CA ASP A 236 -0.64 -1.77 -14.62
C ASP A 236 -1.09 -1.40 -16.04
N SER A 237 -2.18 -1.99 -16.53
CA SER A 237 -2.75 -1.69 -17.85
C SER A 237 -3.33 -0.29 -17.91
N ARG A 238 -3.97 0.16 -16.83
CA ARG A 238 -4.42 1.56 -16.72
C ARG A 238 -3.24 2.52 -16.59
N ALA A 239 -2.26 2.19 -15.75
CA ALA A 239 -1.07 3.01 -15.55
C ALA A 239 -0.29 3.20 -16.86
N ILE A 240 -0.02 2.13 -17.61
CA ILE A 240 0.69 2.22 -18.89
C ILE A 240 -0.12 2.98 -19.95
N TRP A 241 -1.46 2.81 -19.99
CA TRP A 241 -2.31 3.56 -20.91
C TRP A 241 -2.35 5.06 -20.58
N LEU A 242 -2.43 5.42 -19.30
CA LEU A 242 -2.45 6.82 -18.85
C LEU A 242 -1.09 7.49 -19.07
N THR A 243 0.00 6.78 -18.76
CA THR A 243 1.37 7.31 -18.87
C THR A 243 1.90 7.32 -20.30
N GLY A 244 1.48 6.41 -21.18
CA GLY A 244 2.01 6.31 -22.55
C GLY A 244 1.82 7.55 -23.43
N LYS A 245 0.94 8.48 -23.04
CA LYS A 245 0.67 9.75 -23.73
C LYS A 245 1.22 10.99 -23.01
N THR A 246 1.95 10.82 -21.90
CA THR A 246 2.48 11.95 -21.13
C THR A 246 3.75 12.53 -21.77
N PRO A 247 4.12 13.79 -21.45
CA PRO A 247 5.39 14.37 -21.88
C PRO A 247 6.60 13.50 -21.52
N ASP A 248 6.59 12.87 -20.34
CA ASP A 248 7.68 12.00 -19.90
C ASP A 248 7.84 10.75 -20.78
N ALA A 249 6.74 10.13 -21.23
CA ALA A 249 6.83 8.99 -22.14
C ALA A 249 7.41 9.39 -23.51
N ILE A 250 6.98 10.55 -24.03
CA ILE A 250 7.51 11.11 -25.28
C ILE A 250 9.01 11.43 -25.14
N GLU A 251 9.40 12.07 -24.04
CA GLU A 251 10.79 12.43 -23.75
C GLU A 251 11.67 11.18 -23.55
N GLY A 252 11.17 10.15 -22.87
CA GLY A 252 11.91 8.91 -22.69
C GLY A 252 12.25 8.23 -24.02
N VAL A 253 11.29 8.14 -24.94
CA VAL A 253 11.53 7.60 -26.29
C VAL A 253 12.44 8.52 -27.11
N THR A 254 12.20 9.83 -27.08
CA THR A 254 12.95 10.81 -27.87
C THR A 254 14.41 10.87 -27.43
N SER A 255 14.68 11.02 -26.13
CA SER A 255 16.04 11.06 -25.58
C SER A 255 16.84 9.79 -25.86
N PHE A 256 16.18 8.62 -25.81
CA PHE A 256 16.78 7.34 -26.18
C PHE A 256 17.22 7.30 -27.65
N LEU A 257 16.34 7.72 -28.57
CA LEU A 257 16.65 7.79 -30.00
C LEU A 257 17.76 8.81 -30.31
N ASP A 258 17.73 9.96 -29.62
CA ASP A 258 18.72 11.03 -29.71
C ASP A 258 20.06 10.71 -29.02
N LYS A 259 20.12 9.63 -28.23
CA LYS A 259 21.28 9.23 -27.40
C LYS A 259 21.75 10.32 -26.44
N ARG A 260 20.80 10.98 -25.78
CA ARG A 260 21.04 12.00 -24.75
C ARG A 260 20.36 11.60 -23.43
N PRO A 261 20.79 12.17 -22.29
CA PRO A 261 20.05 12.03 -21.05
C PRO A 261 18.60 12.55 -21.19
N PRO A 262 17.61 11.89 -20.54
CA PRO A 262 16.24 12.37 -20.53
C PRO A 262 16.09 13.59 -19.63
N ALA A 263 15.19 14.50 -20.01
CA ALA A 263 14.78 15.66 -19.24
C ALA A 263 13.30 15.55 -18.87
N PHE A 264 12.98 14.63 -17.95
CA PHE A 264 11.61 14.41 -17.48
C PHE A 264 11.10 15.63 -16.71
N THR A 265 9.87 16.05 -17.01
CA THR A 265 9.23 17.25 -16.42
C THR A 265 8.00 16.92 -15.58
N GLY A 266 7.55 15.67 -15.58
CA GLY A 266 6.37 15.22 -14.85
C GLY A 266 6.49 15.44 -13.35
N LYS A 267 5.44 16.03 -12.77
CA LYS A 267 5.33 16.36 -11.34
C LYS A 267 4.45 15.36 -10.61
N VAL A 268 4.90 14.85 -9.47
CA VAL A 268 4.10 13.91 -8.67
C VAL A 268 2.91 14.63 -8.04
N SER A 269 3.09 15.90 -7.65
CA SER A 269 2.04 16.68 -6.99
C SER A 269 0.81 16.96 -7.87
N SER A 270 0.99 17.08 -9.20
CA SER A 270 -0.07 17.50 -10.12
C SER A 270 -0.37 16.52 -11.25
N ASP A 271 0.58 15.69 -11.65
CA ASP A 271 0.50 14.91 -12.89
C ASP A 271 0.41 13.39 -12.64
N LEU A 272 0.42 12.96 -11.37
CA LEU A 272 0.29 11.54 -11.03
C LEU A 272 -1.09 11.03 -11.48
N PRO A 273 -1.17 10.07 -12.42
CA PRO A 273 -2.45 9.61 -12.91
C PRO A 273 -3.17 8.79 -11.83
N ALA A 274 -4.49 8.91 -11.81
CA ALA A 274 -5.40 8.13 -10.97
C ALA A 274 -5.45 6.65 -11.42
N ALA A 275 -4.32 5.93 -11.39
CA ALA A 275 -4.21 4.55 -11.87
C ALA A 275 -4.94 3.55 -10.95
N PHE A 276 -5.20 3.94 -9.70
CA PHE A 276 -5.83 3.10 -8.68
C PHE A 276 -7.33 3.40 -8.46
N ASP A 277 -7.86 4.48 -9.05
CA ASP A 277 -9.21 4.95 -8.77
C ASP A 277 -10.25 4.32 -9.71
N PRO A 278 -11.46 3.96 -9.26
CA PRO A 278 -12.53 3.52 -10.15
C PRO A 278 -13.03 4.65 -11.08
N PRO A 279 -13.74 4.35 -12.18
CA PRO A 279 -14.09 3.02 -12.68
C PRO A 279 -12.90 2.33 -13.37
N PHE A 280 -12.80 1.01 -13.25
CA PHE A 280 -11.79 0.24 -13.99
C PHE A 280 -12.13 0.16 -15.50
N PRO A 281 -11.13 -0.12 -16.36
CA PRO A 281 -11.38 -0.32 -17.79
C PRO A 281 -12.45 -1.38 -18.06
N SER A 282 -13.22 -1.24 -19.14
CA SER A 282 -14.34 -2.13 -19.47
C SER A 282 -13.95 -3.60 -19.64
N TRP A 283 -12.73 -3.90 -20.09
CA TRP A 283 -12.21 -5.27 -20.19
C TRP A 283 -11.98 -5.94 -18.84
N ALA A 284 -11.89 -5.17 -17.74
CA ALA A 284 -11.80 -5.70 -16.39
C ALA A 284 -13.14 -6.25 -15.89
N ALA A 285 -14.26 -5.94 -16.56
CA ALA A 285 -15.57 -6.46 -16.22
C ALA A 285 -15.59 -7.99 -16.40
N GLY A 286 -15.74 -8.73 -15.31
CA GLY A 286 -15.77 -10.20 -15.31
C GLY A 286 -14.47 -10.87 -14.87
N LEU A 287 -13.41 -10.11 -14.58
CA LEU A 287 -12.29 -10.67 -13.82
C LEU A 287 -12.74 -10.97 -12.39
N PRO A 288 -12.22 -12.03 -11.75
CA PRO A 288 -12.53 -12.29 -10.35
C PRO A 288 -12.04 -11.11 -9.51
N HIS A 289 -12.95 -10.18 -9.21
CA HIS A 289 -12.73 -9.18 -8.20
C HIS A 289 -12.58 -9.95 -6.90
N GLY A 290 -11.36 -10.03 -6.40
CA GLY A 290 -11.10 -10.56 -5.07
C GLY A 290 -11.82 -9.67 -4.07
N GLU A 291 -13.08 -10.02 -3.76
CA GLU A 291 -13.84 -9.40 -2.68
C GLU A 291 -13.08 -9.63 -1.36
N PRO A 292 -12.95 -8.59 -0.52
CA PRO A 292 -12.54 -8.77 0.86
C PRO A 292 -13.65 -9.54 1.59
N TRP A 293 -13.29 -10.67 2.21
CA TRP A 293 -14.20 -11.29 3.17
C TRP A 293 -14.48 -10.29 4.31
N SER A 294 -15.77 -9.97 4.49
CA SER A 294 -16.44 -9.32 5.63
C SER A 294 -16.45 -7.79 5.73
N SER A 295 -17.57 -7.18 5.33
CA SER A 295 -18.45 -6.41 6.24
C SER A 295 -19.79 -6.03 5.58
N ALA A 296 -20.66 -7.01 5.32
CA ALA A 296 -22.09 -6.71 5.34
C ALA A 296 -22.52 -6.71 6.82
N SER A 297 -22.45 -5.55 7.46
CA SER A 297 -23.22 -5.33 8.68
C SER A 297 -24.71 -5.32 8.31
N PRO A 298 -25.58 -6.03 9.06
CA PRO A 298 -26.99 -6.09 8.74
C PRO A 298 -27.67 -4.77 9.12
N GLY A 299 -28.22 -4.10 8.10
CA GLY A 299 -29.22 -3.05 8.24
C GLY A 299 -28.69 -1.63 8.08
N VAL A 300 -29.07 -0.96 6.98
CA VAL A 300 -29.86 0.28 6.95
C VAL A 300 -30.46 0.42 5.54
N ASP A 301 -31.78 0.61 5.51
CA ASP A 301 -32.61 1.01 4.36
C ASP A 301 -32.32 2.47 3.95
N PRO A 302 -32.18 2.78 2.66
CA PRO A 302 -32.47 4.12 2.18
C PRO A 302 -33.55 4.07 1.09
N ALA A 303 -34.81 4.06 1.51
CA ALA A 303 -35.85 4.79 0.81
C ALA A 303 -35.42 6.28 0.75
N GLY A 304 -34.98 6.71 -0.43
CA GLY A 304 -34.59 8.10 -0.71
C GLY A 304 -34.37 8.30 -2.19
N ASP A 305 -35.45 8.63 -2.89
CA ASP A 305 -35.54 9.26 -4.23
C ASP A 305 -34.37 9.09 -5.20
N ASP A 306 -34.54 8.19 -6.19
CA ASP A 306 -33.95 8.38 -7.51
C ASP A 306 -34.98 8.00 -8.60
N LYS A 307 -35.39 9.01 -9.36
CA LYS A 307 -36.41 8.91 -10.40
C LYS A 307 -35.89 8.05 -11.56
N GLY A 308 -36.49 6.87 -11.75
CA GLY A 308 -36.38 6.09 -12.99
C GLY A 308 -35.82 4.68 -12.86
N VAL A 309 -35.44 4.24 -11.65
CA VAL A 309 -34.94 2.87 -11.41
C VAL A 309 -36.10 1.97 -10.96
N LEU A 310 -36.52 1.04 -11.81
CA LEU A 310 -37.45 -0.02 -11.42
C LEU A 310 -36.76 -0.98 -10.46
N ARG A 311 -37.34 -1.20 -9.28
CA ARG A 311 -36.92 -2.21 -8.32
C ARG A 311 -38.12 -3.02 -7.83
N PHE A 312 -38.01 -4.33 -7.86
CA PHE A 312 -39.04 -5.22 -7.32
C PHE A 312 -38.44 -6.56 -6.91
N THR A 313 -39.19 -7.29 -6.08
CA THR A 313 -38.85 -8.67 -5.74
C THR A 313 -39.66 -9.62 -6.62
N ILE A 314 -39.01 -10.67 -7.10
CA ILE A 314 -39.66 -11.78 -7.81
C ILE A 314 -39.45 -13.07 -7.03
N ASP A 315 -40.48 -13.91 -7.00
CA ASP A 315 -40.41 -15.30 -6.53
C ASP A 315 -40.48 -16.22 -7.75
N VAL A 316 -39.49 -17.11 -7.88
CA VAL A 316 -39.40 -18.13 -8.92
C VAL A 316 -39.19 -19.47 -8.23
N ASP A 317 -40.19 -20.35 -8.32
CA ASP A 317 -40.13 -21.73 -7.81
C ASP A 317 -39.69 -21.85 -6.33
N GLY A 318 -40.06 -20.87 -5.49
CA GLY A 318 -39.74 -20.83 -4.05
C GLY A 318 -38.48 -20.07 -3.69
N GLU A 319 -37.80 -19.49 -4.68
CA GLU A 319 -36.59 -18.70 -4.51
C GLU A 319 -36.88 -17.23 -4.82
N ARG A 320 -36.35 -16.32 -3.99
CA ARG A 320 -36.65 -14.89 -4.05
C ARG A 320 -35.45 -14.14 -4.58
N PHE A 321 -35.70 -13.16 -5.44
CA PHE A 321 -34.68 -12.32 -6.05
C PHE A 321 -35.06 -10.85 -5.98
N ALA A 322 -34.10 -9.96 -5.75
CA ALA A 322 -34.25 -8.53 -5.98
C ALA A 322 -33.82 -8.22 -7.42
N ALA A 323 -34.70 -7.60 -8.20
CA ALA A 323 -34.40 -7.09 -9.53
C ALA A 323 -34.29 -5.57 -9.48
N TYR A 324 -33.25 -5.00 -10.09
CA TYR A 324 -33.07 -3.55 -10.19
C TYR A 324 -32.37 -3.12 -11.49
N GLN A 325 -32.79 -1.98 -12.04
CA GLN A 325 -32.28 -1.43 -13.28
C GLN A 325 -31.32 -0.25 -13.04
N TYR A 326 -30.02 -0.42 -13.31
CA TYR A 326 -29.04 0.66 -13.19
C TYR A 326 -28.96 1.56 -14.45
N ALA A 327 -29.40 1.08 -15.62
CA ALA A 327 -29.42 1.82 -16.88
C ALA A 327 -30.52 1.29 -17.83
N PRO A 328 -31.06 2.11 -18.76
CA PRO A 328 -32.10 1.67 -19.70
C PRO A 328 -31.63 0.46 -20.52
N GLY A 329 -32.34 -0.66 -20.40
CA GLY A 329 -32.05 -1.90 -21.14
C GLY A 329 -31.12 -2.90 -20.44
N GLY A 330 -30.64 -2.60 -19.23
CA GLY A 330 -29.86 -3.54 -18.39
C GLY A 330 -30.56 -3.85 -17.07
N TRP A 331 -30.64 -5.12 -16.70
CA TRP A 331 -31.21 -5.57 -15.43
C TRP A 331 -30.16 -6.28 -14.60
N ASN A 332 -30.21 -6.08 -13.30
CA ASN A 332 -29.40 -6.80 -12.34
C ASN A 332 -30.30 -7.53 -11.37
N TYR A 333 -29.88 -8.72 -10.98
CA TYR A 333 -30.62 -9.57 -10.05
C TYR A 333 -29.71 -10.01 -8.93
N GLU A 334 -30.27 -10.09 -7.74
CA GLU A 334 -29.60 -10.58 -6.55
C GLU A 334 -30.48 -11.62 -5.86
N TRP A 335 -29.91 -12.76 -5.50
CA TRP A 335 -30.59 -13.80 -4.74
C TRP A 335 -30.90 -13.32 -3.32
N LEU A 336 -32.18 -13.17 -2.98
CA LEU A 336 -32.64 -12.89 -1.63
C LEU A 336 -32.79 -14.18 -0.81
N THR A 337 -33.24 -15.27 -1.46
CA THR A 337 -33.32 -16.62 -0.86
C THR A 337 -33.02 -17.67 -1.93
N GLY A 338 -32.24 -18.71 -1.60
CA GLY A 338 -31.82 -19.75 -2.53
C GLY A 338 -30.44 -20.33 -2.16
N PRO A 339 -29.80 -21.14 -3.03
CA PRO A 339 -28.52 -21.80 -2.75
C PRO A 339 -27.34 -20.82 -2.60
N ASN A 340 -27.46 -19.58 -3.10
CA ASN A 340 -26.39 -18.59 -3.04
C ASN A 340 -26.90 -17.15 -2.76
N PRO A 341 -27.41 -16.87 -1.55
CA PRO A 341 -27.95 -15.54 -1.20
C PRO A 341 -26.88 -14.43 -1.32
N GLY A 342 -27.26 -13.28 -1.87
CA GLY A 342 -26.37 -12.14 -2.13
C GLY A 342 -25.55 -12.24 -3.42
N TYR A 343 -25.61 -13.37 -4.13
CA TYR A 343 -24.97 -13.48 -5.44
C TYR A 343 -25.74 -12.65 -6.48
N GLY A 344 -25.02 -11.79 -7.20
CA GLY A 344 -25.58 -10.90 -8.21
C GLY A 344 -25.20 -11.32 -9.63
N PHE A 345 -26.11 -11.15 -10.59
CA PHE A 345 -25.79 -11.28 -12.01
C PHE A 345 -26.45 -10.18 -12.84
N GLY A 346 -25.73 -9.74 -13.87
CA GLY A 346 -26.22 -8.76 -14.85
C GLY A 346 -26.78 -9.46 -16.08
N TRP A 347 -27.90 -8.96 -16.58
CA TRP A 347 -28.53 -9.42 -17.82
C TRP A 347 -28.80 -8.26 -18.76
N SER A 348 -28.50 -8.48 -20.03
CA SER A 348 -28.84 -7.59 -21.14
C SER A 348 -29.79 -8.32 -22.08
N GLY A 349 -31.01 -7.82 -22.19
CA GLY A 349 -32.01 -8.36 -23.10
C GLY A 349 -33.09 -7.33 -23.40
N PRO A 350 -34.08 -7.67 -24.23
CA PRO A 350 -35.08 -6.70 -24.66
C PRO A 350 -35.76 -6.07 -23.43
N PRO A 351 -36.02 -4.75 -23.45
CA PRO A 351 -36.65 -4.07 -22.33
C PRO A 351 -38.03 -4.68 -22.11
N ALA A 352 -38.22 -5.34 -20.96
CA ALA A 352 -39.54 -5.82 -20.55
C ALA A 352 -40.46 -4.62 -20.37
N GLN A 353 -41.66 -4.69 -20.95
CA GLN A 353 -42.58 -3.55 -20.94
C GLN A 353 -43.33 -3.40 -19.62
N ASN A 354 -43.38 -4.45 -18.81
CA ASN A 354 -43.97 -4.48 -17.47
C ASN A 354 -43.41 -5.67 -16.64
N GLU A 355 -43.84 -5.75 -15.38
CA GLU A 355 -43.42 -6.78 -14.42
C GLU A 355 -43.73 -8.21 -14.88
N ASP A 356 -44.92 -8.45 -15.46
CA ASP A 356 -45.36 -9.80 -15.86
C ASP A 356 -44.54 -10.34 -17.05
N ASP A 357 -44.26 -9.48 -18.04
CA ASP A 357 -43.40 -9.77 -19.21
C ASP A 357 -41.96 -10.13 -18.79
N HIS A 358 -41.47 -9.46 -17.75
CA HIS A 358 -40.15 -9.71 -17.20
C HIS A 358 -40.07 -11.02 -16.40
N ARG A 359 -41.12 -11.34 -15.64
CA ARG A 359 -41.22 -12.60 -14.87
C ARG A 359 -41.18 -13.82 -15.76
N GLU A 360 -41.85 -13.78 -16.91
CA GLU A 360 -41.88 -14.88 -17.87
C GLU A 360 -40.52 -15.06 -18.57
N THR A 361 -39.88 -13.95 -18.94
CA THR A 361 -38.52 -13.95 -19.52
C THR A 361 -37.48 -14.50 -18.54
N LEU A 362 -37.51 -14.09 -17.27
CA LEU A 362 -36.57 -14.54 -16.24
C LEU A 362 -36.78 -16.02 -15.89
N ARG A 363 -38.04 -16.51 -15.84
CA ARG A 363 -38.34 -17.93 -15.63
C ARG A 363 -37.76 -18.81 -16.74
N SER A 364 -37.81 -18.36 -18.00
CA SER A 364 -37.21 -19.08 -19.12
C SER A 364 -35.69 -19.17 -19.00
N PHE A 365 -35.03 -18.08 -18.58
CA PHE A 365 -33.58 -18.01 -18.36
C PHE A 365 -33.10 -18.85 -17.16
N LEU A 366 -33.77 -18.73 -16.01
CA LEU A 366 -33.40 -19.44 -14.77
C LEU A 366 -33.56 -20.96 -14.90
N ARG A 367 -34.53 -21.45 -15.67
CA ARG A 367 -34.65 -22.89 -16.01
C ARG A 367 -33.44 -23.41 -16.79
N GLY A 368 -32.71 -22.52 -17.45
CA GLY A 368 -31.51 -22.84 -18.17
C GLY A 368 -30.25 -22.78 -17.30
N ILE A 369 -30.27 -22.41 -16.02
CA ILE A 369 -29.05 -22.29 -15.19
C ILE A 369 -28.85 -23.55 -14.35
N ASP A 370 -27.66 -24.15 -14.35
CA ASP A 370 -27.32 -25.20 -13.38
C ASP A 370 -27.18 -24.58 -11.99
N PRO A 371 -28.05 -24.95 -11.02
CA PRO A 371 -28.06 -24.35 -9.69
C PRO A 371 -26.80 -24.65 -8.84
N ARG A 372 -25.92 -25.57 -9.28
CA ARG A 372 -24.64 -25.85 -8.60
C ARG A 372 -23.50 -24.97 -9.08
N THR A 373 -23.57 -24.45 -10.31
CA THR A 373 -22.46 -23.71 -10.94
C THR A 373 -22.82 -22.27 -11.26
N GLY A 374 -24.12 -21.95 -11.39
CA GLY A 374 -24.59 -20.61 -11.74
C GLY A 374 -24.44 -20.25 -13.23
N TYR A 375 -24.11 -21.23 -14.09
CA TYR A 375 -23.99 -21.05 -15.54
C TYR A 375 -25.14 -21.70 -16.30
N LEU A 376 -25.38 -21.28 -17.55
CA LEU A 376 -26.38 -21.93 -18.41
C LEU A 376 -26.00 -23.40 -18.67
N ALA A 377 -26.92 -24.31 -18.40
CA ALA A 377 -26.87 -25.74 -18.66
C ALA A 377 -27.03 -26.00 -20.17
N ASP A 378 -25.98 -25.70 -20.92
CA ASP A 378 -25.51 -26.43 -22.11
C ASP A 378 -24.47 -25.55 -22.82
N ASP A 379 -23.21 -25.66 -22.39
CA ASP A 379 -22.05 -25.43 -23.24
C ASP A 379 -21.24 -26.73 -23.21
N ASP A 380 -21.67 -27.72 -24.00
CA ASP A 380 -20.78 -28.71 -24.64
C ASP A 380 -21.57 -29.69 -25.54
N ALA A 381 -21.84 -29.30 -26.79
CA ALA A 381 -21.92 -30.21 -27.94
C ALA A 381 -22.04 -29.48 -29.30
N ALA A 382 -20.91 -29.35 -29.99
CA ALA A 382 -20.75 -29.39 -31.46
C ALA A 382 -21.51 -28.38 -32.36
N SER A 383 -20.79 -27.34 -32.83
CA SER A 383 -20.48 -27.10 -34.26
C SER A 383 -19.54 -25.91 -34.43
#